data_AF-A0A9X1RX26-F1
#
_entry.id   AF-A0A9X1RX26-F1
#
_cell.length_a   1.000
_cell.length_b   1.000
_cell.length_c   1.000
_cell.angle_alpha   90.00
_cell.angle_beta   90.00
_cell.angle_gamma   90.00
#
_symmetry.space_group_name_H-M   'P 1'
#
loop_
_entity.id
_entity.type
_entity.pdbx_description
1 polymer ?
#
loop_
_entity_poly.entity_id
_entity_poly.type
_entity_poly.pdbx_seq_one_letter_code
_entity_poly.pdbx_strand_id
1 'polypeptide(L)'
;MGRLIYILLMAVLFTSCEVGPEPIRYGEEGCQYCKMTIVDKQHASELVTNKGKVYKFDAIECMINYKSDNTAKDFELVLVNDYNNPGELIDATFATYLVSEQISSPMGANLSAFGVDDSASRMQSDYSGQLFNWLEIQPYISKN
;
A
#
# COMPACT_ATOMS: atom_id res chain seq x y z
N MET A 1 45.27 26.21 -3.97
CA MET A 1 43.97 26.08 -4.67
C MET A 1 43.43 24.66 -4.78
N GLY A 2 44.22 23.66 -5.17
CA GLY A 2 43.70 22.29 -5.41
C GLY A 2 43.05 21.59 -4.20
N ARG A 3 43.51 21.90 -2.98
CA ARG A 3 43.03 21.26 -1.74
C ARG A 3 41.61 21.70 -1.30
N LEU A 4 41.19 22.91 -1.70
CA LEU A 4 39.84 23.45 -1.45
C LEU A 4 38.79 22.86 -2.40
N ILE A 5 39.20 22.47 -3.62
CA ILE A 5 38.32 21.82 -4.60
C ILE A 5 37.90 20.42 -4.10
N TYR A 6 38.82 19.67 -3.47
CA TYR A 6 38.51 18.36 -2.90
C TYR A 6 37.56 18.43 -1.69
N ILE A 7 37.60 19.51 -0.89
CA ILE A 7 36.68 19.71 0.25
C ILE A 7 35.28 20.08 -0.26
N LEU A 8 35.18 20.84 -1.35
CA LEU A 8 33.89 21.19 -1.96
C LEU A 8 33.23 20.00 -2.68
N LEU A 9 34.02 19.09 -3.26
CA LEU A 9 33.52 17.89 -3.95
C LEU A 9 33.01 16.81 -2.97
N MET A 10 33.50 16.79 -1.73
CA MET A 10 33.09 15.82 -0.70
C MET A 10 31.78 16.21 0.01
N ALA A 11 31.29 17.44 -0.18
CA ALA A 11 30.11 17.97 0.49
C ALA A 11 28.76 17.63 -0.21
N VAL A 12 28.78 16.97 -1.37
CA VAL A 12 27.59 16.79 -2.24
C VAL A 12 26.84 15.46 -2.02
N LEU A 13 27.19 14.65 -1.00
CA LEU A 13 26.65 13.28 -0.87
C LEU A 13 25.61 13.06 0.24
N PHE A 14 25.01 14.11 0.82
CA PHE A 14 23.93 13.95 1.81
C PHE A 14 22.56 14.30 1.23
N THR A 15 22.14 13.63 0.15
CA THR A 15 20.72 13.55 -0.17
C THR A 15 20.11 12.50 0.75
N SER A 16 19.50 12.94 1.85
CA SER A 16 18.66 12.06 2.68
C SER A 16 17.51 11.56 1.81
N CYS A 17 17.30 10.24 1.78
CA CYS A 17 16.06 9.68 1.27
C CYS A 17 14.95 10.13 2.23
N GLU A 18 13.96 10.88 1.73
CA GLU A 18 12.79 11.24 2.52
C GLU A 18 11.94 9.98 2.72
N VAL A 19 11.51 9.73 3.96
CA VAL A 19 10.60 8.61 4.25
C VAL A 19 9.18 9.13 4.11
N GLY A 20 8.53 8.80 3.00
CA GLY A 20 7.20 9.27 2.68
C GLY A 20 6.58 8.47 1.54
N PRO A 21 5.26 8.62 1.35
CA PRO A 21 4.57 7.99 0.24
C PRO A 21 5.00 8.60 -1.10
N GLU A 22 4.89 7.81 -2.16
CA GLU A 22 5.04 8.29 -3.53
C GLU A 22 3.74 8.11 -4.33
N PRO A 23 3.35 9.05 -5.19
CA PRO A 23 2.21 8.85 -6.07
C PRO A 23 2.37 7.57 -6.92
N ILE A 24 1.34 6.75 -6.97
CA ILE A 24 1.27 5.58 -7.86
C ILE A 24 1.01 6.06 -9.28
N ARG A 25 1.89 5.70 -10.22
CA ARG A 25 1.70 6.00 -11.66
C ARG A 25 0.90 4.88 -12.31
N TYR A 26 -0.42 4.96 -12.15
CA TYR A 26 -1.38 4.01 -12.72
C TYR A 26 -1.22 3.89 -14.23
N GLY A 27 -1.21 2.67 -14.74
CA GLY A 27 -0.99 2.33 -16.14
C GLY A 27 0.49 2.26 -16.56
N GLU A 28 1.43 2.60 -15.67
CA GLU A 28 2.85 2.75 -16.02
C GLU A 28 3.78 1.93 -15.12
N GLU A 29 3.45 1.79 -13.83
CA GLU A 29 4.25 1.06 -12.85
C GLU A 29 3.77 -0.39 -12.66
N GLY A 30 4.71 -1.30 -12.36
CA GLY A 30 4.41 -2.71 -12.10
C GLY A 30 4.24 -3.03 -10.61
N CYS A 31 3.23 -3.84 -10.30
CA CYS A 31 2.98 -4.38 -8.96
C CYS A 31 4.17 -5.22 -8.49
N GLN A 32 4.67 -4.95 -7.29
CA GLN A 32 5.86 -5.62 -6.76
C GLN A 32 5.61 -7.10 -6.42
N TYR A 33 4.36 -7.52 -6.27
CA TYR A 33 3.99 -8.91 -5.99
C TYR A 33 3.64 -9.68 -7.27
N CYS A 34 2.48 -9.41 -7.88
CA CYS A 34 1.95 -10.16 -9.03
C CYS A 34 2.62 -9.82 -10.38
N LYS A 35 3.47 -8.79 -10.43
CA LYS A 35 4.20 -8.32 -11.64
C LYS A 35 3.33 -7.76 -12.77
N MET A 36 2.01 -7.68 -12.59
CA MET A 36 1.11 -6.99 -13.50
C MET A 36 1.23 -5.46 -13.35
N THR A 37 0.83 -4.72 -14.37
CA THR A 37 0.75 -3.25 -14.32
C THR A 37 -0.30 -2.81 -13.31
N ILE A 38 0.03 -1.82 -12.48
CA ILE A 38 -0.90 -1.23 -11.52
C ILE A 38 -1.87 -0.33 -12.29
N VAL A 39 -3.15 -0.67 -12.30
CA VAL A 39 -4.19 0.08 -13.02
C VAL A 39 -5.37 0.46 -12.13
N ASP A 40 -5.55 -0.24 -11.01
CA ASP A 40 -6.70 -0.08 -10.14
C ASP A 40 -6.48 1.01 -9.09
N LYS A 41 -7.35 2.03 -9.08
CA LYS A 41 -7.26 3.16 -8.12
C LYS A 41 -8.03 2.92 -6.83
N GLN A 42 -8.83 1.88 -6.71
CA GLN A 42 -9.63 1.58 -5.52
C GLN A 42 -8.93 0.61 -4.57
N HIS A 43 -8.06 -0.25 -5.09
CA HIS A 43 -7.49 -1.39 -4.38
C HIS A 43 -5.96 -1.32 -4.28
N ALA A 44 -5.30 -0.42 -5.02
CA ALA A 44 -3.86 -0.28 -4.95
C ALA A 44 -3.37 0.08 -3.53
N SER A 45 -2.12 -0.26 -3.26
CA SER A 45 -1.50 -0.08 -1.94
C SER A 45 -0.01 0.17 -2.06
N GLU A 46 0.57 0.66 -0.98
CA GLU A 46 1.97 1.07 -0.91
C GLU A 46 2.62 0.71 0.42
N LEU A 47 3.86 0.24 0.36
CA LEU A 47 4.73 0.07 1.52
C LEU A 47 5.95 0.97 1.38
N VAL A 48 6.31 1.68 2.46
CA VAL A 48 7.53 2.48 2.52
C VAL A 48 8.41 1.96 3.64
N THR A 49 9.67 1.65 3.36
CA THR A 49 10.60 1.19 4.40
C THR A 49 11.08 2.35 5.26
N ASN A 50 11.66 2.03 6.42
CA ASN A 50 12.39 3.00 7.26
C ASN A 50 13.58 3.71 6.55
N LYS A 51 13.99 3.22 5.37
CA LYS A 51 15.01 3.85 4.51
C LYS A 51 14.41 4.64 3.34
N GLY A 52 13.09 4.80 3.29
CA GLY A 52 12.39 5.53 2.23
C GLY A 52 12.26 4.76 0.93
N LYS A 53 12.44 3.43 0.92
CA LYS A 53 12.21 2.64 -0.28
C LYS A 53 10.72 2.32 -0.41
N VAL A 54 10.14 2.71 -1.53
CA VAL A 54 8.72 2.51 -1.84
C VAL A 54 8.48 1.20 -2.62
N TYR A 55 7.43 0.48 -2.27
CA TYR A 55 6.91 -0.68 -2.99
C TYR A 55 5.42 -0.49 -3.24
N LYS A 56 5.00 -0.60 -4.51
CA LYS A 56 3.63 -0.35 -4.95
C LYS A 56 2.95 -1.63 -5.42
N PHE A 57 1.65 -1.73 -5.21
CA PHE A 57 0.87 -2.94 -5.48
C PHE A 57 -0.46 -2.57 -6.13
N ASP A 58 -0.94 -3.43 -7.03
CA ASP A 58 -2.22 -3.24 -7.71
C ASP A 58 -3.43 -3.59 -6.82
N ALA A 59 -3.20 -4.35 -5.75
CA ALA A 59 -4.25 -4.78 -4.82
C ALA A 59 -3.72 -4.87 -3.38
N ILE A 60 -4.60 -4.74 -2.38
CA ILE A 60 -4.25 -4.83 -0.95
C ILE A 60 -3.71 -6.23 -0.61
N GLU A 61 -4.31 -7.27 -1.18
CA GLU A 61 -3.89 -8.66 -0.99
C GLU A 61 -2.47 -8.94 -1.53
N CYS A 62 -2.07 -8.25 -2.60
CA CYS A 62 -0.70 -8.30 -3.10
C CYS A 62 0.30 -7.77 -2.06
N MET A 63 -0.04 -6.63 -1.44
CA MET A 63 0.78 -6.02 -0.41
C MET A 63 0.87 -6.88 0.85
N ILE A 64 -0.26 -7.44 1.31
CA ILE A 64 -0.29 -8.32 2.48
C ILE A 64 0.59 -9.55 2.25
N ASN A 65 0.43 -10.22 1.10
CA ASN A 65 1.23 -11.41 0.77
C ASN A 65 2.72 -11.06 0.61
N TYR A 66 3.05 -9.96 -0.06
CA TYR A 66 4.43 -9.50 -0.13
C TYR A 66 5.03 -9.22 1.25
N LYS A 67 4.31 -8.56 2.15
CA LYS A 67 4.76 -8.29 3.52
C LYS A 67 4.93 -9.59 4.31
N SER A 68 4.04 -10.56 4.14
CA SER A 68 4.14 -11.91 4.73
C SER A 68 5.37 -12.67 4.26
N ASP A 69 5.70 -12.60 2.97
CA ASP A 69 6.88 -13.25 2.40
C ASP A 69 8.21 -12.55 2.76
N ASN A 70 8.13 -11.29 3.21
CA ASN A 70 9.28 -10.43 3.46
C ASN A 70 9.35 -9.95 4.93
N THR A 71 9.14 -10.84 5.88
CA THR A 71 9.10 -10.53 7.32
C THR A 71 10.37 -9.86 7.88
N ALA A 72 11.52 -10.03 7.22
CA ALA A 72 12.77 -9.39 7.60
C ALA A 72 12.87 -7.89 7.21
N LYS A 73 11.88 -7.34 6.50
CA LYS A 73 11.83 -5.92 6.12
C LYS A 73 10.96 -5.14 7.09
N ASP A 74 11.51 -4.03 7.57
CA ASP A 74 10.76 -3.05 8.35
C ASP A 74 10.10 -2.03 7.42
N PHE A 75 8.78 -1.88 7.56
CA PHE A 75 7.98 -0.90 6.83
C PHE A 75 7.53 0.18 7.80
N GLU A 76 7.91 1.42 7.51
CA GLU A 76 7.52 2.62 8.27
C GLU A 76 6.09 3.03 7.93
N LEU A 77 5.73 2.99 6.64
CA LEU A 77 4.39 3.29 6.17
C LEU A 77 3.78 2.07 5.51
N VAL A 78 2.53 1.81 5.86
CA VAL A 78 1.68 0.79 5.25
C VAL A 78 0.40 1.48 4.84
N LEU A 79 0.19 1.59 3.53
CA LEU A 79 -0.83 2.45 2.96
C LEU A 79 -1.71 1.66 1.99
N VAL A 80 -2.98 1.97 1.98
CA VAL A 80 -3.99 1.38 1.08
C VAL A 80 -4.80 2.51 0.46
N ASN A 81 -5.26 2.34 -0.77
CA ASN A 81 -6.22 3.28 -1.32
C ASN A 81 -7.55 3.17 -0.56
N ASP A 82 -8.18 4.31 -0.32
CA ASP A 82 -9.58 4.36 0.10
C ASP A 82 -10.47 4.04 -1.11
N TYR A 83 -11.29 2.99 -0.97
CA TYR A 83 -12.22 2.57 -2.00
C TYR A 83 -13.18 3.70 -2.43
N ASN A 84 -13.58 4.56 -1.49
CA ASN A 84 -14.49 5.69 -1.77
C ASN A 84 -13.80 6.89 -2.41
N ASN A 85 -12.48 6.99 -2.27
CA ASN A 85 -11.67 8.08 -2.81
C ASN A 85 -10.53 7.50 -3.67
N PRO A 86 -10.83 7.02 -4.89
CA PRO A 86 -9.87 6.27 -5.69
C PRO A 86 -8.57 7.04 -5.94
N GLY A 87 -7.44 6.44 -5.55
CA GLY A 87 -6.10 6.99 -5.66
C GLY A 87 -5.63 7.76 -4.43
N GLU A 88 -6.47 7.95 -3.41
CA GLU A 88 -6.09 8.51 -2.13
C GLU A 88 -5.57 7.42 -1.19
N LEU A 89 -4.30 7.52 -0.79
CA LEU A 89 -3.66 6.61 0.15
C LEU A 89 -4.00 7.00 1.59
N ILE A 90 -4.49 6.04 2.37
CA ILE A 90 -4.74 6.13 3.81
C ILE A 90 -3.90 5.12 4.57
N ASP A 91 -3.70 5.36 5.87
CA ASP A 91 -2.98 4.42 6.74
C ASP A 91 -3.78 3.11 6.90
N ALA A 92 -3.17 2.02 6.44
CA ALA A 92 -3.75 0.69 6.46
C ALA A 92 -4.09 0.20 7.87
N THR A 93 -3.37 0.68 8.89
CA THR A 93 -3.56 0.25 10.29
C THR A 93 -4.80 0.86 10.93
N PHE A 94 -5.31 1.97 10.39
CA PHE A 94 -6.54 2.63 10.83
C PHE A 94 -7.75 2.36 9.91
N ALA A 95 -7.53 1.77 8.73
CA ALA A 95 -8.61 1.43 7.81
C ALA A 95 -9.50 0.29 8.33
N THR A 96 -10.75 0.29 7.88
CA THR A 96 -11.65 -0.87 7.97
C THR A 96 -11.72 -1.57 6.63
N TYR A 97 -11.69 -2.90 6.65
CA TYR A 97 -11.64 -3.73 5.45
C TYR A 97 -12.96 -4.47 5.27
N LEU A 98 -13.44 -4.56 4.03
CA LEU A 98 -14.57 -5.39 3.65
C LEU A 98 -14.09 -6.45 2.67
N VAL A 99 -14.40 -7.71 2.96
CA VAL A 99 -14.32 -8.80 1.99
C VAL A 99 -15.73 -9.12 1.52
N SER A 100 -16.02 -8.86 0.25
CA SER A 100 -17.35 -9.08 -0.33
C SER A 100 -17.27 -9.54 -1.78
N GLU A 101 -17.86 -10.70 -2.10
CA GLU A 101 -17.95 -11.21 -3.48
C GLU A 101 -18.63 -10.25 -4.48
N GLN A 102 -19.33 -9.22 -4.00
CA GLN A 102 -19.94 -8.20 -4.84
C GLN A 102 -18.98 -7.07 -5.25
N ILE A 103 -17.80 -6.99 -4.61
CA ILE A 103 -16.77 -5.99 -4.91
C ILE A 103 -15.48 -6.73 -5.29
N SER A 104 -15.20 -6.80 -6.58
CA SER A 104 -14.01 -7.50 -7.08
C SER A 104 -12.75 -6.65 -6.92
N SER A 105 -11.72 -7.23 -6.29
CA SER A 105 -10.35 -6.71 -6.32
C SER A 105 -9.56 -7.33 -7.48
N PRO A 106 -8.47 -6.70 -7.96
CA PRO A 106 -7.74 -7.17 -9.13
C PRO A 106 -7.23 -8.62 -9.02
N MET A 107 -6.91 -9.10 -7.82
CA MET A 107 -6.40 -10.47 -7.61
C MET A 107 -7.44 -11.42 -7.00
N GLY A 108 -8.72 -11.04 -6.98
CA GLY A 108 -9.83 -11.93 -6.63
C GLY A 108 -10.01 -12.21 -5.14
N ALA A 109 -9.30 -11.49 -4.25
CA ALA A 109 -9.56 -11.55 -2.81
C ALA A 109 -10.86 -10.82 -2.42
N ASN A 110 -11.39 -10.00 -3.33
CA ASN A 110 -12.59 -9.18 -3.11
C ASN A 110 -12.46 -8.26 -1.88
N LEU A 111 -11.25 -7.74 -1.68
CA LEU A 111 -10.84 -6.98 -0.52
C LEU A 111 -10.77 -5.49 -0.84
N SER A 112 -11.57 -4.70 -0.14
CA SER A 112 -11.56 -3.23 -0.23
C SER A 112 -11.29 -2.60 1.13
N ALA A 113 -10.58 -1.47 1.15
CA ALA A 113 -10.31 -0.69 2.35
C ALA A 113 -11.12 0.61 2.36
N PHE A 114 -11.47 1.03 3.56
CA PHE A 114 -12.27 2.21 3.83
C PHE A 114 -11.64 3.00 4.97
N GLY A 115 -11.67 4.33 4.87
CA GLY A 115 -11.30 5.22 5.97
C GLY A 115 -12.18 5.03 7.22
N VAL A 116 -11.80 5.70 8.31
CA VAL A 116 -12.35 5.53 9.68
C VAL A 116 -13.83 5.93 9.81
N ASP A 117 -14.42 6.59 8.83
CA ASP A 117 -15.83 7.01 8.88
C ASP A 117 -16.80 5.82 8.73
N ASP A 118 -18.10 6.04 9.00
CA ASP A 118 -19.23 5.09 8.86
C ASP A 118 -19.40 4.48 7.44
N SER A 119 -18.43 4.68 6.55
CA SER A 119 -18.40 4.17 5.19
C SER A 119 -18.36 2.64 5.13
N ALA A 120 -17.51 1.95 5.90
CA ALA A 120 -17.37 0.49 5.81
C ALA A 120 -18.67 -0.25 6.18
N SER A 121 -19.36 0.17 7.24
CA SER A 121 -20.64 -0.42 7.68
C SER A 121 -21.77 -0.14 6.67
N ARG A 122 -21.77 1.03 6.04
CA ARG A 122 -22.71 1.34 4.94
C ARG A 122 -22.44 0.44 3.74
N MET A 123 -21.18 0.32 3.34
CA MET A 123 -20.76 -0.54 2.23
C MET A 123 -21.07 -2.02 2.50
N GLN A 124 -20.91 -2.49 3.74
CA GLN A 124 -21.33 -3.83 4.13
C GLN A 124 -22.86 -4.02 3.99
N SER A 125 -23.66 -3.00 4.30
CA SER A 125 -25.12 -3.08 4.15
C SER A 125 -25.53 -3.19 2.68
N ASP A 126 -24.83 -2.47 1.79
CA ASP A 126 -25.13 -2.45 0.35
C ASP A 126 -24.58 -3.68 -0.39
N TYR A 127 -23.37 -4.10 -0.05
CA TYR A 127 -22.63 -5.14 -0.79
C TYR A 127 -22.50 -6.46 -0.04
N SER A 128 -23.06 -6.57 1.18
CA SER A 128 -22.85 -7.73 2.07
C SER A 128 -21.36 -7.97 2.36
N GLY A 129 -21.03 -9.08 3.03
CA GLY A 129 -19.64 -9.48 3.28
C GLY A 129 -19.21 -9.32 4.74
N GLN A 130 -17.92 -9.53 4.98
CA GLN A 130 -17.33 -9.55 6.31
C GLN A 130 -16.39 -8.38 6.51
N LEU A 131 -16.57 -7.67 7.62
CA LEU A 131 -15.67 -6.60 8.05
C LEU A 131 -14.48 -7.15 8.84
N PHE A 132 -13.33 -6.52 8.65
CA PHE A 132 -12.09 -6.82 9.36
C PHE A 132 -11.37 -5.53 9.73
N ASN A 133 -10.64 -5.56 10.83
CA ASN A 133 -9.58 -4.58 11.08
C ASN A 133 -8.23 -5.06 10.51
N TRP A 134 -7.21 -4.21 10.60
CA TRP A 134 -5.87 -4.52 10.10
C TRP A 134 -5.23 -5.79 10.67
N LEU A 135 -5.45 -6.09 11.95
CA LEU A 135 -4.88 -7.28 12.60
C LEU A 135 -5.56 -8.57 12.12
N GLU A 136 -6.85 -8.50 11.80
CA GLU A 136 -7.64 -9.65 11.37
C GLU A 136 -7.48 -9.94 9.88
N ILE A 137 -7.38 -8.90 9.03
CA ILE A 137 -7.32 -9.08 7.57
C ILE A 137 -6.00 -9.72 7.11
N GLN A 138 -4.88 -9.39 7.77
CA GLN A 138 -3.57 -9.94 7.41
C GLN A 138 -3.54 -11.48 7.40
N PRO A 139 -3.87 -12.18 8.50
CA PRO A 139 -3.90 -13.64 8.52
C PRO A 139 -5.09 -14.24 7.74
N TYR A 140 -6.13 -13.46 7.43
CA TYR A 140 -7.23 -13.92 6.57
C TYR A 140 -6.78 -14.06 5.12
N ILE A 141 -5.96 -13.12 4.63
CA ILE A 141 -5.41 -13.16 3.27
C ILE A 141 -4.20 -14.10 3.18
N SER A 142 -3.25 -14.02 4.10
CA SER A 142 -1.97 -14.76 3.99
C SER A 142 -2.06 -16.27 4.27
N LYS A 143 -3.25 -16.79 4.63
CA LYS A 143 -3.49 -18.23 4.86
C LYS A 143 -4.22 -18.91 3.70
N ASN A 144 -4.67 -18.14 2.72
CA ASN A 144 -5.22 -18.63 1.45
C ASN A 144 -4.15 -18.56 0.35
#